data_AF-A0A1H4BXK1-F1
#
_entry.id   AF-A0A1H4BXK1-F1
#
_cell.length_a   1.000
_cell.length_b   1.000
_cell.length_c   1.000
_cell.angle_alpha   90.00
_cell.angle_beta   90.00
_cell.angle_gamma   90.00
#
_symmetry.space_group_name_H-M   'P 1'
#
loop_
_entity.id
_entity.type
_entity.pdbx_description
1 polymer ?
#
loop_
_entity_poly.entity_id
_entity_poly.type
_entity_poly.pdbx_seq_one_letter_code
_entity_poly.pdbx_strand_id
1 'polypeptide(L)'
;MKVISRHLPLFIIFSVLLAVVSCSKDGSQGPAGPAGPAGPAGPAGPKGDTGPKGDTGVANVIYSAWLNVAFDSIRDNDNKPTGEGFIGGIEIPKLTKEFLATGSVHVYLNLSTATQAVVTPLPYIEPGNTEGSLGAYITFRAIEGGVIILSNVNPGTGTDDQNNVVFQYRYVLVPGGVAARSALNWKNYQDVAKFLGWKD
;
A
#
# COMPACT_ATOMS: atom_id res chain seq x y z
N MET A 1 -78.11 76.52 73.42
CA MET A 1 -78.21 77.00 72.02
C MET A 1 -76.81 77.38 71.53
N LYS A 2 -76.56 77.07 70.24
CA LYS A 2 -75.36 77.29 69.38
C LYS A 2 -74.58 78.59 69.58
N VAL A 3 -73.26 78.57 69.27
CA VAL A 3 -72.54 79.32 68.18
C VAL A 3 -71.16 78.63 67.94
N ILE A 4 -70.91 77.89 66.84
CA ILE A 4 -70.16 78.25 65.59
C ILE A 4 -68.74 78.81 65.77
N SER A 5 -67.74 78.28 65.04
CA SER A 5 -66.79 79.08 64.21
C SER A 5 -65.77 78.16 63.49
N ARG A 6 -65.81 77.89 62.17
CA ARG A 6 -65.72 78.77 60.97
C ARG A 6 -64.28 79.17 60.56
N HIS A 7 -63.28 78.28 60.69
CA HIS A 7 -61.94 78.49 60.05
C HIS A 7 -61.32 77.26 59.35
N LEU A 8 -62.00 76.12 59.36
CA LEU A 8 -61.50 74.86 58.80
C LEU A 8 -61.33 74.81 57.26
N PRO A 9 -62.15 75.49 56.41
CA PRO A 9 -62.01 75.33 54.96
C PRO A 9 -60.92 76.20 54.32
N LEU A 10 -60.43 77.26 55.01
CA LEU A 10 -59.37 78.13 54.46
C LEU A 10 -57.97 77.54 54.58
N PHE A 11 -57.72 76.71 55.60
CA PHE A 11 -56.41 76.08 55.82
C PHE A 11 -56.11 74.95 54.82
N ILE A 12 -57.14 74.33 54.24
CA ILE A 12 -56.99 73.24 53.27
C ILE A 12 -56.68 73.76 51.85
N ILE A 13 -57.08 74.98 51.52
CA ILE A 13 -56.82 75.57 50.18
C ILE A 13 -55.35 76.06 50.07
N PHE A 14 -54.76 76.52 51.17
CA PHE A 14 -53.37 77.00 51.18
C PHE A 14 -52.32 75.88 51.12
N SER A 15 -52.64 74.67 51.58
CA SER A 15 -51.73 73.50 51.52
C SER A 15 -51.71 72.80 50.15
N VAL A 16 -52.74 72.97 49.32
CA VAL A 16 -52.79 72.36 47.97
C VAL A 16 -52.03 73.19 46.94
N LEU A 17 -51.89 74.50 47.14
CA LEU A 17 -51.16 75.39 46.22
C LEU A 17 -49.63 75.25 46.28
N LEU A 18 -49.06 74.70 47.37
CA LEU A 18 -47.61 74.52 47.49
C LEU A 18 -47.08 73.22 46.86
N ALA A 19 -47.96 72.28 46.45
CA ALA A 19 -47.55 70.94 46.03
C ALA A 19 -47.37 70.77 44.50
N VAL A 20 -47.66 71.79 43.68
CA VAL A 20 -47.72 71.66 42.20
C VAL A 20 -46.53 72.27 41.43
N VAL A 21 -45.45 72.70 42.10
CA VAL A 21 -44.27 73.35 41.45
C VAL A 21 -43.06 72.43 41.25
N SER A 22 -43.11 71.15 41.63
CA SER A 22 -41.93 70.26 41.51
C SER A 22 -42.09 69.17 40.46
N CYS A 23 -42.18 69.57 39.18
CA CYS A 23 -41.93 68.66 38.06
C CYS A 23 -41.38 69.43 36.84
N SER A 24 -40.06 69.36 36.64
CA SER A 24 -39.46 69.43 35.31
C SER A 24 -38.01 68.93 35.37
N LYS A 25 -37.79 67.68 34.96
CA LYS A 25 -36.50 67.27 34.40
C LYS A 25 -36.73 66.13 33.41
N ASP A 26 -37.00 66.50 32.17
CA ASP A 26 -36.87 65.61 31.03
C ASP A 26 -35.40 65.20 30.91
N GLY A 27 -35.08 63.98 31.36
CA GLY A 27 -33.79 63.35 31.13
C GLY A 27 -33.79 62.74 29.73
N SER A 28 -33.03 63.31 28.80
CA SER A 28 -32.75 62.68 27.50
C SER A 28 -32.22 61.26 27.71
N GLN A 29 -32.80 60.27 27.02
CA GLN A 29 -32.31 58.89 27.04
C GLN A 29 -30.82 58.86 26.67
N GLY A 30 -30.00 58.23 27.52
CA GLY A 30 -28.55 58.16 27.30
C GLY A 30 -28.17 57.41 26.02
N PRO A 31 -26.95 57.63 25.49
CA PRO A 31 -26.48 56.95 24.29
C PRO A 31 -26.47 55.43 24.47
N ALA A 32 -26.71 54.69 23.38
CA ALA A 32 -26.61 53.24 23.39
C ALA A 32 -25.20 52.80 23.83
N GLY A 33 -25.13 51.79 24.69
CA GLY A 33 -23.85 51.24 25.15
C GLY A 33 -23.00 50.67 24.00
N PRO A 34 -21.67 50.53 24.19
CA PRO A 34 -20.80 49.94 23.20
C PRO A 34 -21.21 48.49 22.89
N ALA A 35 -20.96 48.05 21.66
CA ALA A 35 -21.16 46.66 21.28
C ALA A 35 -20.34 45.72 22.18
N GLY A 36 -20.94 44.60 22.57
CA GLY A 36 -20.26 43.59 23.39
C GLY A 36 -19.05 42.97 22.67
N PRO A 37 -18.11 42.37 23.42
CA PRO A 37 -16.96 41.69 22.83
C PRO A 37 -17.41 40.52 21.95
N ALA A 38 -16.60 40.18 20.94
CA ALA A 38 -16.81 38.98 20.14
C ALA A 38 -16.85 37.74 21.03
N GLY A 39 -17.75 36.80 20.72
CA GLY A 39 -17.85 35.54 21.44
C GLY A 39 -16.57 34.69 21.32
N PRO A 40 -16.34 33.75 22.23
CA PRO A 40 -15.19 32.84 22.16
C PRO A 40 -15.24 31.99 20.88
N ALA A 41 -14.08 31.59 20.39
CA ALA A 41 -13.99 30.62 19.30
C ALA A 41 -14.70 29.32 19.67
N GLY A 42 -15.38 28.70 18.70
CA GLY A 42 -16.04 27.41 18.89
C GLY A 42 -15.04 26.29 19.21
N PRO A 43 -15.52 25.17 19.80
CA PRO A 43 -14.67 24.02 20.06
C PRO A 43 -14.12 23.43 18.75
N ALA A 44 -12.94 22.81 18.82
CA ALA A 44 -12.40 22.06 17.69
C ALA A 44 -13.37 20.93 17.28
N GLY A 45 -13.50 20.69 15.97
CA GLY A 45 -14.31 19.60 15.43
C GLY A 45 -13.80 18.22 15.87
N PRO A 46 -14.64 17.18 15.79
CA PRO A 46 -14.22 15.82 16.12
C PRO A 46 -13.10 15.35 15.17
N LYS A 47 -12.22 14.49 15.69
CA LYS A 47 -11.23 13.78 14.86
C LYS A 47 -11.99 12.93 13.84
N GLY A 48 -11.57 12.97 12.57
CA GLY A 48 -12.12 12.10 11.53
C GLY A 48 -11.87 10.61 11.83
N ASP A 49 -12.74 9.77 11.30
CA ASP A 49 -12.65 8.31 11.46
C ASP A 49 -11.35 7.75 10.85
N THR A 50 -10.84 6.68 11.46
CA THR A 50 -9.74 5.90 10.87
C THR A 50 -10.22 5.31 9.55
N GLY A 51 -9.45 5.49 8.47
CA GLY A 51 -9.76 4.90 7.17
C GLY A 51 -9.85 3.37 7.23
N PRO A 52 -10.53 2.73 6.27
CA PRO A 52 -10.66 1.27 6.24
C PRO A 52 -9.28 0.61 6.15
N LYS A 53 -9.13 -0.56 6.79
CA LYS A 53 -7.97 -1.44 6.60
C LYS A 53 -7.88 -1.77 5.10
N GLY A 54 -6.69 -1.62 4.51
CA GLY A 54 -6.47 -2.05 3.12
C GLY A 54 -6.71 -3.55 2.95
N ASP A 55 -7.14 -3.96 1.76
CA ASP A 55 -7.37 -5.37 1.43
C ASP A 55 -6.11 -6.21 1.68
N THR A 56 -6.29 -7.42 2.20
CA THR A 56 -5.19 -8.38 2.38
C THR A 56 -4.58 -8.70 1.01
N GLY A 57 -3.33 -8.29 0.78
CA GLY A 57 -2.60 -8.63 -0.43
C GLY A 57 -2.29 -10.12 -0.48
N VAL A 58 -3.12 -10.89 -1.18
CA VAL A 58 -2.85 -12.31 -1.46
C VAL A 58 -1.94 -12.37 -2.68
N ALA A 59 -0.63 -12.25 -2.48
CA ALA A 59 0.30 -12.70 -3.51
C ALA A 59 0.14 -14.22 -3.60
N ASN A 60 -0.55 -14.71 -4.63
CA ASN A 60 -0.80 -16.14 -4.86
C ASN A 60 0.49 -16.85 -5.29
N VAL A 61 1.49 -16.93 -4.41
CA VAL A 61 2.77 -17.57 -4.69
C VAL A 61 2.56 -19.08 -4.82
N ILE A 62 2.96 -19.65 -5.95
CA ILE A 62 2.83 -21.08 -6.27
C ILE A 62 4.24 -21.66 -6.37
N TYR A 63 4.58 -22.67 -5.56
CA TYR A 63 5.86 -23.37 -5.64
C TYR A 63 5.67 -24.83 -6.02
N SER A 64 6.68 -25.41 -6.69
CA SER A 64 6.72 -26.85 -6.98
C SER A 64 7.34 -27.65 -5.83
N ALA A 65 7.17 -28.97 -5.86
CA ALA A 65 8.10 -29.86 -5.17
C ALA A 65 9.51 -29.76 -5.77
N TRP A 66 10.50 -30.39 -5.14
CA TRP A 66 11.80 -30.60 -5.75
C TRP A 66 11.68 -31.62 -6.89
N LEU A 67 12.24 -31.29 -8.05
CA LEU A 67 12.09 -32.00 -9.31
C LEU A 67 13.45 -32.53 -9.76
N ASN A 68 13.42 -33.74 -10.30
CA ASN A 68 14.54 -34.30 -11.03
C ASN A 68 14.48 -33.78 -12.47
N VAL A 69 15.57 -33.18 -12.95
CA VAL A 69 15.65 -32.59 -14.29
C VAL A 69 16.79 -33.24 -15.04
N ALA A 70 16.45 -33.85 -16.17
CA ALA A 70 17.44 -34.38 -17.11
C ALA A 70 17.94 -33.26 -18.02
N PHE A 71 19.21 -33.37 -18.43
CA PHE A 71 19.85 -32.45 -19.35
C PHE A 71 20.49 -33.24 -20.49
N ASP A 72 20.34 -32.70 -21.70
CA ASP A 72 21.00 -33.18 -22.90
C ASP A 72 22.01 -32.15 -23.39
N SER A 73 23.02 -32.58 -24.14
CA SER A 73 23.90 -31.65 -24.84
C SER A 73 23.10 -30.83 -25.86
N ILE A 74 23.44 -29.56 -26.03
CA ILE A 74 22.96 -28.75 -27.15
C ILE A 74 23.42 -29.42 -28.45
N ARG A 75 22.53 -29.52 -29.43
CA ARG A 75 22.76 -30.22 -30.70
C ARG A 75 22.61 -29.29 -31.90
N ASP A 76 23.38 -29.56 -32.94
CA ASP A 76 23.26 -28.89 -34.24
C ASP A 76 22.04 -29.42 -35.05
N ASN A 77 21.88 -28.91 -36.27
CA ASN A 77 20.81 -29.32 -37.18
C ASN A 77 20.92 -30.80 -37.64
N ASP A 78 22.10 -31.41 -37.51
CA ASP A 78 22.33 -32.84 -37.79
C ASP A 78 22.15 -33.71 -36.54
N ASN A 79 21.63 -33.13 -35.45
CA ASN A 79 21.43 -33.79 -34.15
C ASN A 79 22.75 -34.25 -33.48
N LYS A 80 23.89 -33.60 -33.78
CA LYS A 80 25.19 -33.88 -33.15
C LYS A 80 25.44 -32.92 -31.99
N PRO A 81 26.01 -33.37 -30.86
CA PRO A 81 26.39 -32.49 -29.76
C PRO A 81 27.38 -31.40 -30.22
N THR A 82 27.08 -30.14 -29.93
CA THR A 82 27.92 -28.99 -30.33
C THR A 82 29.11 -28.78 -29.39
N GLY A 83 29.04 -29.30 -28.17
CA GLY A 83 30.00 -29.01 -27.10
C GLY A 83 29.83 -27.60 -26.50
N GLU A 84 28.83 -26.83 -26.92
CA GLU A 84 28.60 -25.46 -26.47
C GLU A 84 27.84 -25.38 -25.14
N GLY A 85 27.25 -26.48 -24.69
CA GLY A 85 26.57 -26.57 -23.41
C GLY A 85 25.49 -27.65 -23.37
N PHE A 86 24.62 -27.51 -22.37
CA PHE A 86 23.57 -28.44 -22.03
C PHE A 86 22.23 -27.71 -21.90
N ILE A 87 21.16 -28.42 -22.21
CA ILE A 87 19.78 -27.93 -22.15
C ILE A 87 18.92 -28.93 -21.37
N GLY A 88 18.14 -28.42 -20.43
CA GLY A 88 17.15 -29.15 -19.65
C GLY A 88 15.83 -28.39 -19.61
N GLY A 89 14.76 -29.02 -19.16
CA GLY A 89 13.44 -28.41 -19.15
C GLY A 89 12.58 -28.84 -17.98
N ILE A 90 11.71 -27.93 -17.53
CA ILE A 90 10.63 -28.25 -16.59
C ILE A 90 9.32 -27.82 -17.24
N GLU A 91 8.39 -28.76 -17.38
CA GLU A 91 7.04 -28.48 -17.84
C GLU A 91 6.23 -27.80 -16.74
N ILE A 92 5.65 -26.66 -17.06
CA ILE A 92 4.86 -25.84 -16.15
C ILE A 92 3.64 -25.33 -16.93
N PRO A 93 2.54 -26.10 -16.99
CA PRO A 93 1.34 -25.73 -17.76
C PRO A 93 0.71 -24.39 -17.33
N LYS A 94 1.03 -23.89 -16.13
CA LYS A 94 0.58 -22.58 -15.62
C LYS A 94 1.30 -21.38 -16.25
N LEU A 95 2.41 -21.60 -16.96
CA LEU A 95 3.10 -20.54 -17.70
C LEU A 95 2.39 -20.29 -19.04
N THR A 96 1.24 -19.65 -18.99
CA THR A 96 0.53 -19.17 -20.19
C THR A 96 1.14 -17.84 -20.67
N LYS A 97 0.76 -17.38 -21.86
CA LYS A 97 1.16 -16.05 -22.36
C LYS A 97 0.75 -14.93 -21.41
N GLU A 98 -0.44 -15.02 -20.83
CA GLU A 98 -0.98 -14.05 -19.87
C GLU A 98 -0.16 -14.04 -18.57
N PHE A 99 0.25 -15.23 -18.10
CA PHE A 99 1.16 -15.33 -16.96
C PHE A 99 2.49 -14.65 -17.27
N LEU A 100 3.12 -14.98 -18.40
CA LEU A 100 4.43 -14.43 -18.76
C LEU A 100 4.41 -12.90 -18.97
N ALA A 101 3.26 -12.32 -19.29
CA ALA A 101 3.11 -10.88 -19.46
C ALA A 101 3.14 -10.09 -18.13
N THR A 102 2.78 -10.72 -17.01
CA THR A 102 2.51 -10.01 -15.75
C THR A 102 3.14 -10.63 -14.51
N GLY A 103 3.40 -11.94 -14.54
CA GLY A 103 3.98 -12.71 -13.45
C GLY A 103 5.49 -12.80 -13.51
N SER A 104 6.08 -13.27 -12.42
CA SER A 104 7.49 -13.62 -12.35
C SER A 104 7.67 -15.12 -12.16
N VAL A 105 8.74 -15.65 -12.75
CA VAL A 105 9.19 -17.02 -12.61
C VAL A 105 10.54 -17.00 -11.93
N HIS A 106 10.69 -17.78 -10.88
CA HIS A 106 11.97 -18.02 -10.21
C HIS A 106 12.27 -19.50 -10.23
N VAL A 107 13.49 -19.87 -10.59
CA VAL A 107 13.96 -21.25 -10.56
C VAL A 107 15.10 -21.34 -9.55
N TYR A 108 15.08 -22.39 -8.74
CA TYR A 108 16.07 -22.69 -7.72
C TYR A 108 16.68 -24.06 -7.99
N LEU A 109 17.95 -24.19 -7.65
CA LEU A 109 18.74 -25.40 -7.70
C LEU A 109 19.19 -25.76 -6.28
N ASN A 110 18.97 -26.99 -5.85
CA ASN A 110 19.63 -27.57 -4.69
C ASN A 110 20.89 -28.31 -5.17
N LEU A 111 22.07 -27.76 -4.86
CA LEU A 111 23.38 -28.31 -5.25
C LEU A 111 23.75 -29.59 -4.50
N SER A 112 22.98 -29.94 -3.46
CA SER A 112 23.28 -31.04 -2.55
C SER A 112 22.03 -31.91 -2.33
N THR A 113 22.09 -32.80 -1.34
CA THR A 113 21.01 -33.71 -0.96
C THR A 113 19.85 -32.99 -0.29
N ALA A 114 18.72 -33.68 -0.11
CA ALA A 114 17.56 -33.14 0.59
C ALA A 114 17.81 -32.91 2.09
N THR A 115 18.68 -33.70 2.73
CA THR A 115 18.99 -33.62 4.16
C THR A 115 20.07 -32.60 4.48
N GLN A 116 20.92 -32.25 3.50
CA GLN A 116 21.98 -31.25 3.61
C GLN A 116 21.87 -30.23 2.47
N ALA A 117 20.69 -29.61 2.35
CA ALA A 117 20.35 -28.77 1.21
C ALA A 117 21.24 -27.52 1.10
N VAL A 118 21.70 -27.25 -0.13
CA VAL A 118 22.42 -26.03 -0.52
C VAL A 118 21.65 -25.41 -1.68
N VAL A 119 20.73 -24.49 -1.37
CA VAL A 119 19.77 -23.95 -2.33
C VAL A 119 20.21 -22.59 -2.87
N THR A 120 20.30 -22.46 -4.19
CA THR A 120 20.65 -21.23 -4.90
C THR A 120 19.60 -20.88 -5.95
N PRO A 121 19.30 -19.58 -6.20
CA PRO A 121 18.51 -19.19 -7.35
C PRO A 121 19.30 -19.36 -8.65
N LEU A 122 18.58 -19.43 -9.78
CA LEU A 122 19.14 -19.22 -11.11
C LEU A 122 19.01 -17.74 -11.53
N PRO A 123 20.00 -17.14 -12.22
CA PRO A 123 21.24 -17.79 -12.66
C PRO A 123 22.21 -18.12 -11.51
N TYR A 124 22.84 -19.29 -11.59
CA TYR A 124 23.91 -19.71 -10.69
C TYR A 124 25.24 -19.60 -11.41
N ILE A 125 26.21 -18.94 -10.77
CA ILE A 125 27.55 -18.73 -11.28
C ILE A 125 28.54 -19.20 -10.23
N GLU A 126 29.31 -20.22 -10.56
CA GLU A 126 30.43 -20.71 -9.75
C GLU A 126 31.72 -20.42 -10.52
N PRO A 127 32.63 -19.59 -9.97
CA PRO A 127 33.91 -19.33 -10.63
C PRO A 127 34.76 -20.60 -10.69
N GLY A 128 35.50 -20.77 -11.78
CA GLY A 128 36.51 -21.82 -11.86
C GLY A 128 37.55 -21.66 -10.75
N ASN A 129 37.87 -22.77 -10.08
CA ASN A 129 38.86 -22.81 -9.00
C ASN A 129 40.30 -23.05 -9.48
N THR A 130 40.49 -23.16 -10.79
CA THR A 130 41.77 -23.45 -11.44
C THR A 130 41.94 -22.57 -12.67
N GLU A 131 43.20 -22.26 -13.00
CA GLU A 131 43.54 -21.44 -14.16
C GLU A 131 43.01 -22.08 -15.45
N GLY A 132 42.19 -21.34 -16.20
CA GLY A 132 41.53 -21.84 -17.41
C GLY A 132 40.23 -22.63 -17.20
N SER A 133 39.79 -22.88 -15.96
CA SER A 133 38.46 -23.46 -15.70
C SER A 133 37.37 -22.40 -15.85
N LEU A 134 36.37 -22.69 -16.68
CA LEU A 134 35.23 -21.79 -16.93
C LEU A 134 34.23 -21.75 -15.76
N GLY A 135 34.35 -22.67 -14.79
CA GLY A 135 33.37 -22.80 -13.71
C GLY A 135 31.98 -23.21 -14.21
N ALA A 136 30.96 -23.07 -13.37
CA ALA A 136 29.57 -23.37 -13.73
C ALA A 136 28.78 -22.08 -13.99
N TYR A 137 28.04 -22.05 -15.09
CA TYR A 137 27.08 -21.00 -15.43
C TYR A 137 25.78 -21.68 -15.82
N ILE A 138 24.77 -21.57 -14.96
CA ILE A 138 23.45 -22.20 -15.13
C ILE A 138 22.41 -21.09 -15.12
N THR A 139 21.57 -20.99 -16.15
CA THR A 139 20.52 -19.97 -16.29
C THR A 139 19.24 -20.58 -16.82
N PHE A 140 18.13 -19.83 -16.82
CA PHE A 140 16.88 -20.29 -17.39
C PHE A 140 16.18 -19.21 -18.22
N ARG A 141 15.28 -19.66 -19.09
CA ARG A 141 14.31 -18.84 -19.82
C ARG A 141 12.92 -19.39 -19.55
N ALA A 142 11.99 -18.55 -19.13
CA ALA A 142 10.59 -18.90 -19.07
C ALA A 142 9.95 -18.76 -20.46
N ILE A 143 9.20 -19.77 -20.87
CA ILE A 143 8.46 -19.82 -22.12
C ILE A 143 7.04 -20.31 -21.85
N GLU A 144 6.16 -20.25 -22.85
CA GLU A 144 4.83 -20.82 -22.72
C GLU A 144 4.95 -22.33 -22.44
N GLY A 145 4.26 -22.80 -21.40
CA GLY A 145 4.24 -24.20 -20.99
C GLY A 145 5.43 -24.67 -20.14
N GLY A 146 6.44 -23.84 -19.85
CA GLY A 146 7.58 -24.31 -19.04
C GLY A 146 8.77 -23.37 -18.92
N VAL A 147 9.85 -23.88 -18.37
CA VAL A 147 11.17 -23.23 -18.36
C VAL A 147 12.18 -24.08 -19.09
N ILE A 148 13.03 -23.43 -19.88
CA ILE A 148 14.23 -24.02 -20.47
C ILE A 148 15.41 -23.62 -19.60
N ILE A 149 16.21 -24.58 -19.16
CA ILE A 149 17.43 -24.36 -18.37
C ILE A 149 18.63 -24.62 -19.26
N LEU A 150 19.61 -23.73 -19.21
CA LEU A 150 20.82 -23.75 -20.05
C LEU A 150 22.03 -23.71 -19.15
N SER A 151 23.05 -24.47 -19.52
CA SER A 151 24.27 -24.54 -18.73
C SER A 151 25.50 -24.81 -19.60
N ASN A 152 26.66 -24.29 -19.18
CA ASN A 152 27.95 -24.62 -19.80
C ASN A 152 28.51 -25.99 -19.33
N VAL A 153 28.08 -26.47 -18.17
CA VAL A 153 28.33 -27.83 -17.65
C VAL A 153 27.04 -28.65 -17.69
N ASN A 154 27.06 -29.95 -17.37
CA ASN A 154 25.83 -30.75 -17.22
C ASN A 154 25.36 -30.70 -15.75
N PRO A 155 24.30 -29.96 -15.40
CA PRO A 155 23.80 -29.88 -14.03
C PRO A 155 22.55 -30.76 -13.85
N GLY A 156 22.45 -31.84 -14.62
CA GLY A 156 21.34 -32.78 -14.51
C GLY A 156 21.28 -33.42 -13.14
N THR A 157 20.07 -33.71 -12.68
CA THR A 157 19.86 -34.41 -11.42
C THR A 157 20.57 -35.75 -11.46
N GLY A 158 21.40 -36.00 -10.46
CA GLY A 158 22.21 -37.19 -10.33
C GLY A 158 22.15 -37.75 -8.91
N THR A 159 23.12 -38.59 -8.60
CA THR A 159 23.33 -39.13 -7.26
C THR A 159 24.75 -38.87 -6.81
N ASP A 160 24.94 -38.66 -5.49
CA ASP A 160 26.26 -38.68 -4.86
C ASP A 160 26.80 -40.11 -4.75
N ASP A 161 28.00 -40.25 -4.16
CA ASP A 161 28.68 -41.54 -3.96
C ASP A 161 27.91 -42.47 -3.00
N GLN A 162 27.01 -41.93 -2.19
CA GLN A 162 26.14 -42.68 -1.27
C GLN A 162 24.75 -42.94 -1.88
N ASN A 163 24.57 -42.68 -3.18
CA ASN A 163 23.33 -42.89 -3.92
C ASN A 163 22.16 -41.98 -3.44
N ASN A 164 22.45 -40.86 -2.80
CA ASN A 164 21.45 -39.84 -2.49
C ASN A 164 21.26 -38.92 -3.69
N VAL A 165 20.02 -38.51 -3.92
CA VAL A 165 19.69 -37.59 -5.03
C VAL A 165 20.24 -36.19 -4.77
N VAL A 166 20.89 -35.62 -5.78
CA VAL A 166 21.51 -34.28 -5.78
C VAL A 166 21.13 -33.51 -7.06
N PHE A 167 21.34 -32.19 -7.08
CA PHE A 167 21.02 -31.33 -8.23
C PHE A 167 19.53 -31.35 -8.60
N GLN A 168 18.66 -31.16 -7.61
CA GLN A 168 17.21 -31.03 -7.83
C GLN A 168 16.79 -29.59 -8.03
N TYR A 169 15.72 -29.39 -8.79
CA TYR A 169 15.21 -28.07 -9.16
C TYR A 169 13.84 -27.78 -8.56
N ARG A 170 13.56 -26.51 -8.30
CA ARG A 170 12.23 -26.06 -7.87
C ARG A 170 11.90 -24.75 -8.57
N TYR A 171 10.66 -24.59 -9.00
CA TYR A 171 10.17 -23.30 -9.47
C TYR A 171 9.23 -22.65 -8.46
N VAL A 172 9.20 -21.31 -8.49
CA VAL A 172 8.25 -20.46 -7.79
C VAL A 172 7.65 -19.50 -8.80
N LEU A 173 6.33 -19.49 -8.88
CA LEU A 173 5.55 -18.60 -9.72
C LEU A 173 4.90 -17.54 -8.84
N VAL A 174 5.08 -16.28 -9.21
CA VAL A 174 4.38 -15.15 -8.60
C VAL A 174 3.49 -14.55 -9.66
N PRO A 175 2.17 -14.85 -9.67
CA PRO A 175 1.23 -14.24 -10.59
C PRO A 175 1.24 -12.72 -10.46
N GLY A 176 1.11 -12.01 -11.58
CA GLY A 176 0.90 -10.57 -11.57
C GLY A 176 -0.43 -10.25 -10.89
N GLY A 177 -0.39 -9.48 -9.81
CA GLY A 177 -1.59 -9.10 -9.05
C GLY A 177 -2.03 -7.66 -9.33
N VAL A 178 -1.10 -6.72 -9.14
CA VAL A 178 -1.39 -5.28 -9.21
C VAL A 178 -0.37 -4.63 -10.13
N ALA A 179 -0.85 -4.00 -11.21
CA ALA A 179 0.01 -3.17 -12.06
C ALA A 179 0.60 -2.03 -11.23
N ALA A 180 1.86 -1.68 -11.49
CA ALA A 180 2.45 -0.50 -10.87
C ALA A 180 1.57 0.73 -11.15
N ARG A 181 1.36 1.58 -10.13
CA ARG A 181 0.57 2.79 -10.28
C ARG A 181 1.18 3.63 -11.40
N SER A 182 0.38 4.02 -12.38
CA SER A 182 0.77 5.10 -13.30
C SER A 182 1.15 6.33 -12.48
N ALA A 183 2.18 7.06 -12.89
CA ALA A 183 2.59 8.27 -12.20
C ALA A 183 1.41 9.25 -12.11
N LEU A 184 0.80 9.34 -10.92
CA LEU A 184 -0.26 10.30 -10.65
C LEU A 184 0.37 11.69 -10.73
N ASN A 185 -0.18 12.56 -11.56
CA ASN A 185 0.24 13.95 -11.55
C ASN A 185 -0.30 14.62 -10.28
N TRP A 186 0.48 14.63 -9.22
CA TRP A 186 0.15 15.25 -7.93
C TRP A 186 -0.16 16.74 -8.00
N LYS A 187 0.15 17.41 -9.13
CA LYS A 187 -0.17 18.82 -9.37
C LYS A 187 -1.54 19.01 -10.04
N ASN A 188 -2.14 17.94 -10.58
CA ASN A 188 -3.46 18.01 -11.19
C ASN A 188 -4.53 17.59 -10.18
N TYR A 189 -5.31 18.58 -9.74
CA TYR A 189 -6.40 18.37 -8.79
C TYR A 189 -7.41 17.32 -9.27
N GLN A 190 -7.78 17.30 -10.56
CA GLN A 190 -8.76 16.33 -11.06
C GLN A 190 -8.23 14.90 -11.01
N ASP A 191 -6.93 14.71 -11.32
CA ASP A 191 -6.30 13.40 -11.23
C ASP A 191 -6.24 12.92 -9.77
N VAL A 192 -5.92 13.81 -8.84
CA VAL A 192 -5.87 13.52 -7.39
C VAL A 192 -7.27 13.28 -6.83
N ALA A 193 -8.25 14.11 -7.17
CA ALA A 193 -9.64 13.97 -6.70
C ALA A 193 -10.24 12.65 -7.18
N LYS A 194 -10.06 12.31 -8.46
CA LYS A 194 -10.48 11.02 -9.03
C LYS A 194 -9.76 9.84 -8.37
N PHE A 195 -8.45 9.97 -8.09
CA PHE A 195 -7.66 8.94 -7.42
C PHE A 195 -8.09 8.72 -5.95
N LEU A 196 -8.45 9.79 -5.23
CA LEU A 196 -8.91 9.74 -3.84
C LEU A 196 -10.41 9.44 -3.69
N GLY A 197 -11.13 9.26 -4.80
CA GLY A 197 -12.56 8.97 -4.80
C GLY A 197 -13.42 10.13 -4.29
N TRP A 198 -12.94 11.37 -4.44
CA TRP A 198 -13.74 12.55 -4.12
C TRP A 198 -14.80 12.72 -5.20
N LYS A 199 -16.07 12.84 -4.78
CA LYS A 199 -17.15 13.26 -5.66
C LYS A 199 -17.20 14.79 -5.61
N ASP A 200 -17.19 15.42 -6.79
CA ASP A 200 -17.41 16.86 -6.96
C ASP A 200 -18.78 17.28 -6.40
#